data_AF-A0A1H5FZR4-F1
#
_entry.id   AF-A0A1H5FZR4-F1
#
_cell.length_a   1.000
_cell.length_b   1.000
_cell.length_c   1.000
_cell.angle_alpha   90.00
_cell.angle_beta   90.00
_cell.angle_gamma   90.00
#
_symmetry.space_group_name_H-M   'P 1'
#
loop_
_entity.id
_entity.type
_entity.pdbx_description
1 polymer ?
#
loop_
_entity_poly.entity_id
_entity_poly.type
_entity_poly.pdbx_seq_one_letter_code
_entity_poly.pdbx_strand_id
1 'polypeptide(L)'
;MFLYYIYSMEFIESLLKEKELLLKRLEYIDATLMRLYKNQSSNKIEENYFDINTFPISERNPQKVLWLFQNVFKTGLRSFQIQEAFNQFNGLSSNGKEIKLEGTLRGLKKSGKLVIVKYNQSNKLSFWGLSEWVEDNDFKNEYKPLGYLPNEVESAMIIR
;
A
#
# COMPACT_ATOMS: atom_id res chain seq x y z
N MET A 1 22.35 -14.59 -43.55
CA MET A 1 21.14 -13.88 -43.08
C MET A 1 20.10 -14.81 -42.47
N PHE A 2 19.86 -16.01 -43.02
CA PHE A 2 18.88 -16.98 -42.48
C PHE A 2 19.23 -17.58 -41.09
N LEU A 3 20.51 -17.84 -40.80
CA LEU A 3 20.95 -18.44 -39.53
C LEU A 3 20.71 -17.53 -38.30
N TYR A 4 20.79 -16.21 -38.45
CA TYR A 4 20.57 -15.25 -37.36
C TYR A 4 19.09 -15.18 -36.96
N TYR A 5 18.19 -15.34 -37.94
CA TYR A 5 16.75 -15.33 -37.72
C TYR A 5 16.27 -16.57 -36.95
N ILE A 6 16.85 -17.74 -37.27
CA ILE A 6 16.56 -19.00 -36.57
C ILE A 6 17.02 -18.93 -35.10
N TYR A 7 18.24 -18.44 -34.86
CA TYR A 7 18.77 -18.26 -33.50
C TYR A 7 17.93 -17.27 -32.66
N SER A 8 17.41 -16.22 -33.30
CA SER A 8 16.52 -15.26 -32.64
C SER A 8 15.15 -15.86 -32.30
N MET A 9 14.62 -16.76 -33.13
CA MET A 9 13.35 -17.43 -32.87
C MET A 9 13.46 -18.47 -31.74
N GLU A 10 14.54 -19.25 -31.71
CA GLU A 10 14.80 -20.20 -30.61
C GLU A 10 14.95 -19.49 -29.25
N PHE A 11 15.58 -18.31 -29.24
CA PHE A 11 15.69 -17.49 -28.04
C PHE A 11 14.34 -16.91 -27.60
N ILE A 12 13.49 -16.48 -28.53
CA ILE A 12 12.14 -16.00 -28.20
C ILE A 12 11.26 -17.14 -27.66
N GLU A 13 11.35 -18.34 -28.24
CA GLU A 13 10.64 -19.51 -27.76
C GLU A 13 11.09 -19.94 -26.35
N SER A 14 12.38 -19.83 -26.05
CA SER A 14 12.89 -20.14 -24.71
C SER A 14 12.36 -19.15 -23.66
N LEU A 15 12.30 -17.85 -23.99
CA LEU A 15 11.72 -16.82 -23.13
C LEU A 15 10.22 -17.02 -22.91
N LEU A 16 9.47 -17.45 -23.93
CA LEU A 16 8.04 -17.76 -23.79
C LEU A 16 7.80 -18.95 -22.86
N LYS A 17 8.61 -20.01 -22.99
CA LYS A 17 8.56 -21.17 -22.09
C LYS A 17 8.90 -20.78 -20.65
N GLU A 18 9.90 -19.94 -20.47
CA GLU A 18 10.27 -19.44 -19.14
C GLU A 18 9.13 -18.62 -18.50
N LYS A 19 8.49 -17.74 -19.27
CA LYS A 19 7.31 -16.99 -18.83
C LYS A 19 6.18 -17.91 -18.38
N GLU A 20 5.82 -18.92 -19.18
CA GLU A 20 4.76 -19.88 -18.82
C GLU A 20 5.09 -20.65 -17.54
N LEU A 21 6.36 -21.03 -17.37
CA LEU A 21 6.82 -21.75 -16.20
C LEU A 21 6.77 -20.87 -14.93
N LEU A 22 7.10 -19.59 -15.05
CA LEU A 22 6.97 -18.62 -13.96
C LEU A 22 5.51 -18.40 -13.57
N LEU A 23 4.60 -18.32 -14.55
CA LEU A 23 3.16 -18.20 -14.28
C LEU A 23 2.62 -19.42 -13.52
N LYS A 24 2.98 -20.64 -13.95
CA LYS A 24 2.60 -21.87 -13.23
C LYS A 24 3.15 -21.93 -11.81
N ARG A 25 4.38 -21.43 -11.60
CA ARG A 25 4.96 -21.34 -10.24
C ARG A 25 4.19 -20.35 -9.37
N LEU A 26 3.77 -19.22 -9.95
CA LEU A 26 2.96 -18.22 -9.24
C LEU A 26 1.60 -18.80 -8.83
N GLU A 27 0.90 -19.47 -9.74
CA GLU A 27 -0.35 -20.18 -9.43
C GLU A 27 -0.17 -21.21 -8.30
N TYR A 28 0.94 -21.95 -8.31
CA TYR A 28 1.24 -22.92 -7.26
C TYR A 28 1.52 -22.25 -5.91
N ILE A 29 2.23 -21.12 -5.90
CA ILE A 29 2.46 -20.32 -4.69
C ILE A 29 1.12 -19.85 -4.14
N ASP A 30 0.25 -19.27 -4.97
CA ASP A 30 -1.06 -18.77 -4.56
C ASP A 30 -1.95 -19.90 -4.00
N ALA A 31 -1.98 -21.05 -4.66
CA ALA A 31 -2.72 -22.22 -4.19
C ALA A 31 -2.18 -22.76 -2.85
N THR A 32 -0.87 -22.71 -2.66
CA THR A 32 -0.22 -23.15 -1.42
C THR A 32 -0.53 -22.19 -0.28
N LEU A 33 -0.43 -20.88 -0.53
CA LEU A 33 -0.80 -19.84 0.42
C LEU A 33 -2.28 -19.96 0.82
N MET A 34 -3.20 -20.10 -0.14
CA MET A 34 -4.62 -20.33 0.15
C MET A 34 -4.85 -21.52 1.08
N ARG A 35 -4.14 -22.64 0.88
CA ARG A 35 -4.26 -23.83 1.76
C ARG A 35 -3.73 -23.57 3.16
N LEU A 36 -2.63 -22.84 3.29
CA LEU A 36 -2.05 -22.48 4.59
C LEU A 36 -2.99 -21.54 5.38
N TYR A 37 -3.57 -20.54 4.71
CA TYR A 37 -4.53 -19.62 5.33
C TYR A 37 -5.85 -20.31 5.71
N LYS A 38 -6.32 -21.28 4.91
CA LYS A 38 -7.54 -22.06 5.20
C LYS A 38 -7.39 -22.95 6.44
N ASN A 39 -6.18 -23.37 6.79
CA ASN A 39 -5.92 -24.20 7.97
C ASN A 39 -5.68 -23.40 9.27
N GLN A 40 -5.57 -22.07 9.21
CA GLN A 40 -5.25 -21.22 10.37
C GLN A 40 -6.43 -20.41 10.95
N SER A 41 -7.64 -20.44 10.37
CA SER A 41 -8.70 -19.51 10.77
C SER A 41 -10.02 -20.18 11.18
N SER A 42 -10.13 -20.52 12.47
CA SER A 42 -11.42 -20.64 13.18
C SER A 42 -12.02 -19.26 13.56
N ASN A 43 -11.37 -18.15 13.19
CA ASN A 43 -11.90 -16.81 13.36
C ASN A 43 -12.10 -16.18 11.99
N LYS A 44 -13.36 -16.02 11.59
CA LYS A 44 -13.78 -15.22 10.44
C LYS A 44 -13.28 -13.79 10.62
N ILE A 45 -12.16 -13.47 9.99
CA ILE A 45 -11.84 -12.11 9.57
C ILE A 45 -12.42 -12.02 8.17
N GLU A 46 -13.39 -11.12 7.95
CA GLU A 46 -13.84 -10.79 6.59
C GLU A 46 -12.65 -10.21 5.83
N GLU A 47 -11.96 -11.05 5.08
CA GLU A 47 -11.00 -10.61 4.08
C GLU A 47 -11.79 -9.97 2.94
N ASN A 48 -11.97 -8.65 3.02
CA ASN A 48 -12.27 -7.85 1.84
C ASN A 48 -11.13 -8.06 0.84
N TYR A 49 -11.38 -8.93 -0.14
CA TYR A 49 -10.51 -9.13 -1.28
C TYR A 49 -10.51 -7.82 -2.09
N PHE A 50 -9.47 -7.01 -1.94
CA PHE A 50 -9.41 -5.69 -2.57
C PHE A 50 -9.15 -5.82 -4.06
N ASP A 51 -10.15 -5.48 -4.86
CA ASP A 51 -10.02 -5.44 -6.31
C ASP A 51 -9.28 -4.17 -6.74
N ILE A 52 -8.03 -4.33 -7.19
CA ILE A 52 -7.18 -3.28 -7.78
C ILE A 52 -7.93 -2.53 -8.89
N ASN A 53 -8.91 -3.17 -9.54
CA ASN A 53 -9.76 -2.56 -10.58
C ASN A 53 -10.62 -1.39 -10.07
N THR A 54 -10.78 -1.23 -8.75
CA THR A 54 -11.57 -0.14 -8.14
C THR A 54 -10.73 1.10 -7.84
N PHE A 55 -9.40 1.03 -8.01
CA PHE A 55 -8.53 2.17 -7.75
C PHE A 55 -8.77 3.28 -8.78
N PRO A 56 -9.00 4.54 -8.36
CA PRO A 56 -9.38 5.62 -9.27
C PRO A 56 -8.16 6.20 -10.03
N ILE A 57 -7.65 5.45 -11.02
CA ILE A 57 -6.43 5.80 -11.79
C ILE A 57 -6.56 7.15 -12.51
N SER A 58 -7.74 7.53 -12.97
CA SER A 58 -7.98 8.80 -13.68
C SER A 58 -8.06 10.03 -12.75
N GLU A 59 -8.22 9.83 -11.44
CA GLU A 59 -8.40 10.92 -10.49
C GLU A 59 -7.10 11.65 -10.14
N ARG A 60 -7.23 12.82 -9.54
CA ARG A 60 -6.07 13.57 -9.04
C ARG A 60 -5.44 12.87 -7.83
N ASN A 61 -4.14 13.09 -7.63
CA ASN A 61 -3.38 12.47 -6.53
C ASN A 61 -4.03 12.64 -5.13
N PRO A 62 -4.59 13.81 -4.75
CA PRO A 62 -5.26 13.93 -3.45
C PRO A 62 -6.43 12.96 -3.29
N GLN A 63 -7.28 12.81 -4.30
CA GLN A 63 -8.43 11.90 -4.31
C GLN A 63 -7.98 10.45 -4.23
N LYS A 64 -6.95 10.07 -5.00
CA LYS A 64 -6.35 8.74 -4.93
C LYS A 64 -5.80 8.42 -3.53
N VAL A 65 -5.11 9.36 -2.91
CA VAL A 65 -4.59 9.19 -1.54
C VAL A 65 -5.74 9.03 -0.55
N LEU A 66 -6.79 9.84 -0.64
CA LEU A 66 -7.97 9.69 0.22
C LEU A 66 -8.66 8.34 0.02
N TRP A 67 -8.76 7.87 -1.22
CA TRP A 67 -9.30 6.56 -1.53
C TRP A 67 -8.49 5.45 -0.86
N LEU A 68 -7.16 5.54 -0.85
CA LEU A 68 -6.30 4.58 -0.14
C LEU A 68 -6.58 4.59 1.36
N PHE A 69 -6.75 5.75 1.97
CA PHE A 69 -7.12 5.85 3.38
C PHE A 69 -8.50 5.29 3.69
N GLN A 70 -9.48 5.52 2.81
CA GLN A 70 -10.87 5.11 3.03
C GLN A 70 -11.09 3.62 2.79
N ASN A 71 -10.33 3.02 1.87
CA ASN A 71 -10.58 1.67 1.40
C ASN A 71 -9.46 0.71 1.81
N VAL A 72 -8.19 1.10 1.73
CA VAL A 72 -7.06 0.16 1.84
C VAL A 72 -6.44 0.17 3.24
N PHE A 73 -6.15 1.36 3.76
CA PHE A 73 -5.42 1.48 5.02
C PHE A 73 -6.33 1.23 6.22
N LYS A 74 -5.90 0.35 7.12
CA LYS A 74 -6.62 0.01 8.35
C LYS A 74 -6.11 0.75 9.58
N THR A 75 -4.90 1.30 9.51
CA THR A 75 -4.25 2.00 10.63
C THR A 75 -3.51 3.24 10.14
N GLY A 76 -3.08 4.08 11.06
CA GLY A 76 -2.16 5.17 10.77
C GLY A 76 -0.86 4.66 10.13
N LEU A 77 -0.34 5.39 9.14
CA LEU A 77 0.85 4.98 8.37
C LEU A 77 1.87 6.10 8.27
N ARG A 78 3.14 5.73 8.15
CA ARG A 78 4.21 6.70 7.89
C ARG A 78 4.19 7.14 6.43
N SER A 79 4.74 8.31 6.16
CA SER A 79 4.75 8.89 4.81
C SER A 79 5.36 7.97 3.75
N PHE A 80 6.44 7.25 4.08
CA PHE A 80 7.07 6.31 3.15
C PHE A 80 6.16 5.11 2.82
N GLN A 81 5.40 4.60 3.80
CA GLN A 81 4.48 3.49 3.60
C GLN A 81 3.33 3.90 2.67
N ILE A 82 2.86 5.14 2.79
CA ILE A 82 1.83 5.69 1.92
C ILE A 82 2.36 5.88 0.50
N GLN A 83 3.60 6.34 0.36
CA GLN A 83 4.28 6.49 -0.93
C GLN A 83 4.43 5.13 -1.63
N GLU A 84 4.91 4.11 -0.91
CA GLU A 84 5.05 2.74 -1.42
C GLU A 84 3.71 2.18 -1.88
N ALA A 85 2.68 2.25 -1.04
CA ALA A 85 1.34 1.79 -1.40
C ALA A 85 0.80 2.53 -2.63
N PHE A 86 0.91 3.86 -2.67
CA PHE A 86 0.45 4.62 -3.82
C PHE A 86 1.15 4.23 -5.12
N ASN A 87 2.47 4.00 -5.09
CA ASN A 87 3.23 3.57 -6.26
C ASN A 87 2.79 2.17 -6.74
N GLN A 88 2.45 1.27 -5.81
CA GLN A 88 1.93 -0.06 -6.15
C GLN A 88 0.58 0.03 -6.88
N PHE A 89 -0.35 0.86 -6.39
CA PHE A 89 -1.68 1.00 -6.99
C PHE A 89 -1.69 1.82 -8.28
N ASN A 90 -0.92 2.91 -8.33
CA ASN A 90 -0.92 3.82 -9.48
C ASN A 90 -0.04 3.31 -10.63
N GLY A 91 0.76 2.26 -10.40
CA GLY A 91 1.85 1.86 -11.28
C GLY A 91 2.96 2.91 -11.32
N LEU A 92 4.13 2.51 -11.83
CA LEU A 92 5.17 3.49 -12.17
C LEU A 92 4.60 4.46 -13.21
N SER A 93 4.91 5.77 -13.07
CA SER A 93 4.59 6.76 -14.10
C SER A 93 5.01 6.25 -15.48
N SER A 94 4.32 6.66 -16.54
CA SER A 94 4.66 6.35 -17.94
C SER A 94 6.12 6.63 -18.31
N ASN A 95 6.83 7.40 -17.48
CA ASN A 95 8.22 7.81 -17.67
C ASN A 95 9.19 7.13 -16.66
N GLY A 96 8.75 6.12 -15.92
CA GLY A 96 9.53 5.43 -14.87
C GLY A 96 9.83 6.28 -13.63
N LYS A 97 9.27 7.49 -13.53
CA LYS A 97 9.51 8.42 -12.42
C LYS A 97 8.47 8.26 -11.32
N GLU A 98 8.95 8.15 -10.09
CA GLU A 98 8.11 8.12 -8.90
C GLU A 98 7.35 9.45 -8.71
N ILE A 99 6.05 9.38 -8.44
CA ILE A 99 5.23 10.55 -8.14
C ILE A 99 5.38 10.87 -6.65
N LYS A 100 6.10 11.94 -6.32
CA LYS A 100 6.26 12.37 -4.92
C LYS A 100 4.94 12.87 -4.32
N LEU A 101 4.51 12.25 -3.22
CA LEU A 101 3.26 12.62 -2.54
C LEU A 101 3.40 13.66 -1.43
N GLU A 102 4.61 14.10 -1.10
CA GLU A 102 4.83 15.01 0.05
C GLU A 102 4.01 16.31 -0.05
N GLY A 103 3.92 16.90 -1.25
CA GLY A 103 3.06 18.05 -1.53
C GLY A 103 1.57 17.73 -1.37
N THR A 104 1.14 16.57 -1.86
CA THR A 104 -0.24 16.08 -1.77
C THR A 104 -0.68 15.86 -0.32
N LEU A 105 0.14 15.17 0.48
CA LEU A 105 -0.14 14.91 1.89
C LEU A 105 -0.23 16.22 2.68
N ARG A 106 0.72 17.16 2.47
CA ARG A 106 0.65 18.49 3.08
C ARG A 106 -0.61 19.26 2.68
N GLY A 107 -1.02 19.17 1.42
CA GLY A 107 -2.26 19.79 0.93
C GLY A 107 -3.50 19.22 1.62
N LEU A 108 -3.59 17.88 1.72
CA LEU A 108 -4.68 17.19 2.41
C LEU A 108 -4.72 17.46 3.92
N LYS A 109 -3.55 17.69 4.52
CA LYS A 109 -3.44 18.13 5.92
C LYS A 109 -4.05 19.52 6.10
N LYS A 110 -3.60 20.48 5.27
CA LYS A 110 -4.09 21.87 5.30
C LYS A 110 -5.60 21.97 5.05
N SER A 111 -6.17 21.07 4.27
CA SER A 111 -7.62 21.01 4.04
C SER A 111 -8.40 20.28 5.14
N GLY A 112 -7.71 19.81 6.19
CA GLY A 112 -8.33 19.12 7.33
C GLY A 112 -8.84 17.71 7.00
N LYS A 113 -8.43 17.11 5.87
CA LYS A 113 -8.84 15.75 5.49
C LYS A 113 -7.93 14.67 6.08
N LEU A 114 -6.65 14.99 6.21
CA LEU A 114 -5.67 14.15 6.89
C LEU A 114 -5.13 14.87 8.12
N VAL A 115 -4.68 14.09 9.09
CA VAL A 115 -3.93 14.56 10.25
C VAL A 115 -2.65 13.77 10.39
N ILE A 116 -1.73 14.29 11.21
CA ILE A 116 -0.57 13.53 11.68
C ILE A 116 -0.72 13.36 13.19
N VAL A 117 -0.71 12.13 13.69
CA VAL A 117 -0.51 11.86 15.12
C VAL A 117 0.97 11.58 15.35
N LYS A 118 1.57 12.32 16.27
CA LYS A 118 2.98 12.22 16.62
C LYS A 118 3.12 11.69 18.04
N TYR A 119 3.75 10.53 18.17
CA TYR A 119 3.98 9.90 19.46
C TYR A 119 5.36 10.25 20.00
N ASN A 120 5.45 10.42 21.32
CA ASN A 120 6.69 10.73 22.06
C ASN A 120 7.47 11.90 21.42
N GLN A 121 6.75 12.86 20.84
CA GLN A 121 7.29 14.01 20.12
C GLN A 121 8.33 13.66 19.03
N SER A 122 8.37 12.42 18.55
CA SER A 122 9.38 11.92 17.61
C SER A 122 8.90 11.93 16.17
N ASN A 123 9.69 12.48 15.24
CA ASN A 123 9.36 12.46 13.81
C ASN A 123 9.34 11.03 13.24
N LYS A 124 10.05 10.09 13.88
CA LYS A 124 10.06 8.67 13.49
C LYS A 124 8.76 7.95 13.85
N LEU A 125 8.01 8.53 14.80
CA LEU A 125 6.72 8.07 15.29
C LEU A 125 5.60 9.04 14.89
N SER A 126 5.71 9.61 13.68
CA SER A 126 4.67 10.42 13.06
C SER A 126 3.88 9.58 12.08
N PHE A 127 2.58 9.44 12.32
CA PHE A 127 1.69 8.61 11.52
C PHE A 127 0.55 9.46 10.97
N TRP A 128 0.27 9.30 9.69
CA TRP A 128 -0.82 9.95 8.99
C TRP A 128 -2.09 9.11 9.09
N GLY A 129 -3.23 9.78 9.19
CA GLY A 129 -4.55 9.16 9.22
C GLY A 129 -5.64 10.11 8.76
N LEU A 130 -6.84 9.59 8.55
CA LEU A 130 -8.02 10.42 8.33
C LEU A 130 -8.32 11.22 9.60
N SER A 131 -8.81 12.45 9.44
CA SER A 131 -9.23 13.27 10.58
C SER A 131 -10.31 12.60 11.43
N GLU A 132 -11.13 11.73 10.82
CA GLU A 132 -12.21 10.97 11.46
C GLU A 132 -11.71 9.78 12.30
N TRP A 133 -10.46 9.36 12.10
CA TRP A 133 -9.82 8.28 12.85
C TRP A 133 -9.32 8.71 14.22
N VAL A 134 -9.41 10.01 14.51
CA VAL A 134 -8.84 10.62 15.71
C VAL A 134 -9.91 10.77 16.77
N GLU A 135 -9.54 10.51 18.02
CA GLU A 135 -10.33 10.78 19.22
C GLU A 135 -9.42 11.43 20.26
N ASP A 136 -9.87 12.53 20.85
CA ASP A 136 -9.10 13.39 21.75
C ASP A 136 -7.75 13.85 21.15
N ASN A 137 -6.66 13.21 21.55
CA ASN A 137 -5.27 13.53 21.19
C ASN A 137 -4.54 12.40 20.44
N ASP A 138 -5.26 11.33 20.06
CA ASP A 138 -4.70 10.11 19.50
C ASP A 138 -5.62 9.52 18.41
N PHE A 139 -5.17 8.51 17.68
CA PHE A 139 -6.05 7.67 16.88
C PHE A 139 -6.95 6.83 17.79
N LYS A 140 -8.19 6.58 17.34
CA LYS A 140 -9.06 5.55 17.92
C LYS A 140 -8.35 4.20 17.87
N ASN A 141 -8.65 3.33 18.82
CA ASN A 141 -7.90 2.10 19.04
C ASN A 141 -7.82 1.21 17.79
N GLU A 142 -8.88 1.16 16.98
CA GLU A 142 -8.94 0.40 15.74
C GLU A 142 -7.99 0.92 14.64
N TYR A 143 -7.62 2.21 14.67
CA TYR A 143 -6.73 2.83 13.67
C TYR A 143 -5.30 3.02 14.20
N LYS A 144 -5.00 2.58 15.43
CA LYS A 144 -3.66 2.74 16.00
C LYS A 144 -2.62 1.85 15.29
N PRO A 145 -1.42 2.38 15.01
CA PRO A 145 -0.34 1.59 14.41
C PRO A 145 0.39 0.73 15.45
N LEU A 146 -0.32 -0.14 16.16
CA LEU A 146 0.20 -0.89 17.34
C LEU A 146 1.50 -1.64 17.05
N GLY A 147 1.65 -2.24 15.87
CA GLY A 147 2.88 -2.95 15.47
C GLY A 147 4.12 -2.06 15.26
N TYR A 148 3.96 -0.73 15.30
CA TYR A 148 5.03 0.25 15.09
C TYR A 148 5.25 1.17 16.29
N LEU A 149 4.43 1.05 17.34
CA LEU A 149 4.56 1.85 18.55
C LEU A 149 5.48 1.14 19.56
N PRO A 150 6.22 1.91 20.37
CA PRO A 150 6.93 1.35 21.53
C PRO A 150 5.95 0.80 22.56
N ASN A 151 6.43 -0.10 23.44
CA ASN A 151 5.63 -0.68 24.52
C ASN A 151 5.03 0.39 25.45
N GLU A 152 5.75 1.50 25.64
CA GLU A 152 5.31 2.64 26.43
C GLU A 152 5.20 3.88 25.55
N VAL A 153 3.98 4.44 25.48
CA VAL A 153 3.68 5.70 24.81
C VAL A 153 3.46 6.76 25.90
N GLU A 154 4.39 7.70 26.00
CA GLU A 154 4.36 8.75 27.01
C GLU A 154 3.48 9.93 26.59
N SER A 155 3.42 10.21 25.28
CA SER A 155 2.60 11.30 24.74
C SER A 155 2.15 11.03 23.32
N ALA A 156 0.96 11.52 23.00
CA ALA A 156 0.42 11.60 21.65
C ALA A 156 -0.05 13.03 21.40
N MET A 157 0.25 13.56 20.21
CA MET A 157 -0.26 14.87 19.79
C MET A 157 -0.69 14.87 18.33
N ILE A 158 -1.76 15.60 18.04
CA ILE A 158 -2.29 15.75 16.69
C ILE A 158 -1.74 17.04 16.07
N ILE A 159 -1.19 16.90 14.87
CA ILE A 159 -0.77 18.01 14.02
C ILE A 159 -1.77 18.11 12.87
N ARG A 160 -2.63 19.14 12.93
CA ARG A 160 -3.54 19.53 11.85
C ARG A 160 -2.84 20.46 10.85
#